data_AF-A0A1C5NEG1-F1
#
_entry.id   AF-A0A1C5NEG1-F1
#
_cell.length_a   1.000
_cell.length_b   1.000
_cell.length_c   1.000
_cell.angle_alpha   90.00
_cell.angle_beta   90.00
_cell.angle_gamma   90.00
#
_symmetry.space_group_name_H-M   'P 1'
#
loop_
_entity.id
_entity.type
_entity.pdbx_description
1 polymer ?
#
loop_
_entity_poly.entity_id
_entity_poly.type
_entity_poly.pdbx_seq_one_letter_code
_entity_poly.pdbx_strand_id
1 'polypeptide(L)'
;MAMTFDEFVKKYKGKGVDFDKAYNIQCFDLANQYNKDVVKCGMFTGLYARQIYEDFDKQAVKGYFTRIKNTPSFVPKKGDIVVWGGSLNGGIGHVAIATGEGNTKYFYSYDQNWLGKNDPCTRVYHNYNHVLGVLRPKNQSVINPPTLETKGYKKGASTDGSYALKQLLILDGAKLDDNAVIGKGTVDAINARLKAWGYRPNGIAGKKFIKKLREKIKK
;
A
#
# COMPACT_ATOMS: atom_id res chain seq x y z
N MET A 1 13.44 -0.97 -2.81
CA MET A 1 12.44 -0.12 -2.11
C MET A 1 11.30 -0.99 -1.62
N ALA A 2 10.63 -0.57 -0.54
CA ALA A 2 9.41 -1.22 -0.08
C ALA A 2 8.30 -1.11 -1.14
N MET A 3 7.45 -2.13 -1.21
CA MET A 3 6.23 -2.07 -2.03
C MET A 3 5.27 -1.08 -1.39
N THR A 4 4.59 -0.27 -2.19
CA THR A 4 3.51 0.58 -1.68
C THR A 4 2.24 -0.23 -1.43
N PHE A 5 1.33 0.27 -0.59
CA PHE A 5 0.03 -0.36 -0.39
C PHE A 5 -0.73 -0.59 -1.71
N ASP A 6 -0.73 0.39 -2.62
CA ASP A 6 -1.45 0.28 -3.90
C ASP A 6 -0.85 -0.81 -4.80
N GLU A 7 0.47 -0.99 -4.76
CA GLU A 7 1.15 -2.06 -5.50
C GLU A 7 0.88 -3.44 -4.90
N PHE A 8 0.80 -3.52 -3.58
CA PHE A 8 0.40 -4.74 -2.89
C PHE A 8 -1.00 -5.16 -3.30
N VAL A 9 -1.96 -4.23 -3.24
CA VAL A 9 -3.34 -4.48 -3.69
C VAL A 9 -3.36 -4.91 -5.15
N LYS A 10 -2.64 -4.21 -6.04
CA LYS A 10 -2.57 -4.58 -7.46
C LYS A 10 -1.97 -5.99 -7.67
N LYS A 11 -0.98 -6.37 -6.87
CA LYS A 11 -0.28 -7.65 -7.00
C LYS A 11 -1.14 -8.83 -6.52
N TYR A 12 -1.84 -8.65 -5.40
CA TYR A 12 -2.49 -9.74 -4.67
C TYR A 12 -4.00 -9.80 -4.79
N LYS A 13 -4.69 -8.70 -5.12
CA LYS A 13 -6.16 -8.73 -5.32
C LYS A 13 -6.53 -9.76 -6.39
N GLY A 14 -7.47 -10.65 -6.07
CA GLY A 14 -7.91 -11.76 -6.89
C GLY A 14 -7.00 -13.00 -6.83
N LYS A 15 -5.98 -13.01 -5.96
CA LYS A 15 -5.05 -14.14 -5.79
C LYS A 15 -5.03 -14.61 -4.34
N GLY A 16 -4.81 -15.91 -4.16
CA GLY A 16 -4.50 -16.50 -2.87
C GLY A 16 -3.04 -16.30 -2.50
N VAL A 17 -2.79 -15.97 -1.25
CA VAL A 17 -1.48 -15.93 -0.62
C VAL A 17 -1.43 -17.06 0.40
N ASP A 18 -0.48 -17.96 0.23
CA ASP A 18 -0.11 -18.97 1.21
C ASP A 18 1.33 -18.64 1.66
N PHE A 19 1.45 -17.98 2.81
CA PHE A 19 2.70 -17.38 3.26
C PHE A 19 3.53 -18.40 4.04
N ASP A 20 2.89 -19.19 4.90
CA ASP A 20 3.55 -20.17 5.76
C ASP A 20 3.55 -21.61 5.20
N LYS A 21 2.82 -21.86 4.09
CA LYS A 21 2.64 -23.18 3.45
C LYS A 21 1.83 -24.16 4.31
N ALA A 22 1.05 -23.64 5.26
CA ALA A 22 0.18 -24.40 6.14
C ALA A 22 -1.26 -23.89 6.02
N TYR A 23 -2.23 -24.81 6.09
CA TYR A 23 -3.66 -24.47 6.04
C TYR A 23 -4.12 -23.69 4.78
N ASN A 24 -3.32 -23.73 3.71
CA ASN A 24 -3.55 -23.09 2.40
C ASN A 24 -3.62 -21.56 2.48
N ILE A 25 -4.79 -20.98 2.16
CA ILE A 25 -4.95 -19.54 1.94
C ILE A 25 -5.78 -19.00 3.11
N GLN A 26 -5.14 -18.35 4.09
CA GLN A 26 -5.77 -17.84 5.31
C GLN A 26 -5.70 -16.31 5.43
N CYS A 27 -6.52 -15.72 6.29
CA CYS A 27 -6.50 -14.29 6.57
C CYS A 27 -5.16 -13.83 7.15
N PHE A 28 -4.55 -14.67 8.00
CA PHE A 28 -3.26 -14.44 8.63
C PHE A 28 -2.11 -14.34 7.61
N ASP A 29 -2.14 -15.17 6.54
CA ASP A 29 -1.16 -15.12 5.46
C ASP A 29 -1.10 -13.77 4.77
N LEU A 30 -2.27 -13.20 4.47
CA LEU A 30 -2.35 -11.90 3.81
C LEU A 30 -1.73 -10.80 4.69
N ALA A 31 -1.98 -10.83 6.00
CA ALA A 31 -1.40 -9.89 6.96
C ALA A 31 0.13 -10.04 7.05
N ASN A 32 0.65 -11.26 7.11
CA ASN A 32 2.10 -11.51 7.13
C ASN A 32 2.78 -11.14 5.80
N GLN A 33 2.12 -11.41 4.68
CA GLN A 33 2.59 -10.99 3.37
C GLN A 33 2.60 -9.45 3.24
N TYR A 34 1.62 -8.77 3.83
CA TYR A 34 1.60 -7.31 3.92
C TYR A 34 2.74 -6.75 4.78
N ASN A 35 3.04 -7.38 5.91
CA ASN A 35 4.20 -7.02 6.73
C ASN A 35 5.52 -7.15 5.95
N LYS A 36 5.69 -8.25 5.21
CA LYS A 36 6.88 -8.53 4.40
C LYS A 36 7.03 -7.57 3.20
N ASP A 37 5.95 -7.30 2.47
CA ASP A 37 6.05 -6.55 1.22
C ASP A 37 5.99 -5.04 1.45
N VAL A 38 5.11 -4.58 2.35
CA VAL A 38 4.79 -3.15 2.54
C VAL A 38 5.41 -2.59 3.81
N VAL A 39 5.09 -3.15 4.99
CA VAL A 39 5.54 -2.59 6.27
C VAL A 39 7.05 -2.76 6.48
N LYS A 40 7.64 -3.78 5.85
CA LYS A 40 9.05 -4.20 6.00
C LYS A 40 9.41 -4.50 7.45
N CYS A 41 8.59 -5.35 8.08
CA CYS A 41 8.85 -5.91 9.40
C CYS A 41 8.72 -7.44 9.38
N GLY A 42 8.94 -8.07 10.54
CA GLY A 42 8.73 -9.51 10.71
C GLY A 42 7.27 -9.95 10.57
N MET A 43 7.01 -11.22 10.82
CA MET A 43 5.66 -11.77 10.85
C MET A 43 4.97 -11.51 12.20
N PHE A 44 3.64 -11.43 12.17
CA PHE A 44 2.85 -11.70 13.35
C PHE A 44 2.98 -13.18 13.73
N THR A 45 2.80 -13.47 15.01
CA THR A 45 2.87 -14.81 15.59
C THR A 45 1.60 -15.11 16.38
N GLY A 46 1.26 -16.39 16.55
CA GLY A 46 0.04 -16.84 17.21
C GLY A 46 -0.67 -17.90 16.39
N LEU A 47 -1.63 -18.57 17.01
CA LEU A 47 -2.44 -19.61 16.35
C LEU A 47 -3.72 -19.03 15.72
N TYR A 48 -4.20 -17.90 16.25
CA TYR A 48 -5.48 -17.29 15.87
C TYR A 48 -5.33 -15.82 15.50
N ALA A 49 -6.10 -15.36 14.52
CA ALA A 49 -6.02 -13.99 13.99
C ALA A 49 -6.27 -12.92 15.07
N ARG A 50 -7.20 -13.17 16.01
CA ARG A 50 -7.46 -12.25 17.14
C ARG A 50 -6.20 -11.92 17.97
N GLN A 51 -5.25 -12.85 18.06
CA GLN A 51 -4.04 -12.72 18.88
C GLN A 51 -3.09 -11.66 18.32
N ILE A 52 -3.21 -11.31 17.03
CA ILE A 52 -2.49 -10.18 16.44
C ILE A 52 -2.75 -8.90 17.26
N TYR A 53 -3.98 -8.73 17.76
CA TYR A 53 -4.42 -7.55 18.50
C TYR A 53 -4.38 -7.75 20.02
N GLU A 54 -4.88 -8.88 20.51
CA GLU A 54 -4.99 -9.17 21.95
C GLU A 54 -3.61 -9.39 22.59
N ASP A 55 -2.73 -10.12 21.93
CA ASP A 55 -1.35 -10.38 22.37
C ASP A 55 -0.33 -9.39 21.77
N PHE A 56 -0.78 -8.21 21.29
CA PHE A 56 0.07 -7.24 20.57
C PHE A 56 1.36 -6.89 21.31
N ASP A 57 1.32 -6.75 22.63
CA ASP A 57 2.49 -6.35 23.43
C ASP A 57 3.59 -7.44 23.47
N LYS A 58 3.25 -8.69 23.11
CA LYS A 58 4.18 -9.83 22.98
C LYS A 58 4.71 -9.98 21.54
N GLN A 59 4.10 -9.32 20.56
CA GLN A 59 4.53 -9.41 19.16
C GLN A 59 5.89 -8.72 18.98
N ALA A 60 6.87 -9.41 18.39
CA ALA A 60 8.18 -8.84 18.08
C ALA A 60 8.07 -7.61 17.15
N VAL A 61 7.02 -7.56 16.33
CA VAL A 61 6.77 -6.48 15.37
C VAL A 61 6.04 -5.26 15.95
N LYS A 62 5.68 -5.25 17.25
CA LYS A 62 4.88 -4.18 17.86
C LYS A 62 5.45 -2.78 17.64
N GLY A 63 6.78 -2.66 17.57
CA GLY A 63 7.48 -1.39 17.34
C GLY A 63 7.10 -0.69 16.04
N TYR A 64 6.61 -1.44 15.04
CA TYR A 64 6.23 -0.94 13.71
C TYR A 64 4.79 -0.44 13.64
N PHE A 65 3.97 -0.65 14.68
CA PHE A 65 2.54 -0.34 14.65
C PHE A 65 2.10 0.53 15.81
N THR A 66 1.00 1.24 15.61
CA THR A 66 0.20 1.84 16.68
C THR A 66 -1.08 1.02 16.81
N ARG A 67 -1.30 0.41 17.98
CA ARG A 67 -2.55 -0.32 18.29
C ARG A 67 -3.63 0.70 18.65
N ILE A 68 -4.75 0.68 17.92
CA ILE A 68 -5.86 1.63 18.08
C ILE A 68 -7.15 0.84 18.30
N LYS A 69 -7.82 1.09 19.42
CA LYS A 69 -9.09 0.43 19.77
C LYS A 69 -10.22 0.92 18.89
N ASN A 70 -11.12 0.01 18.53
CA ASN A 70 -12.39 0.37 17.92
C ASN A 70 -13.26 1.13 18.95
N THR A 71 -13.70 2.33 18.57
CA THR A 71 -14.61 3.18 19.36
C THR A 71 -15.76 3.65 18.45
N PRO A 72 -16.87 4.16 18.99
CA PRO A 72 -18.00 4.61 18.15
C PRO A 72 -17.65 5.70 17.11
N SER A 73 -16.59 6.47 17.36
CA SER A 73 -16.09 7.52 16.46
C SER A 73 -14.95 7.06 15.55
N PHE A 74 -14.46 5.84 15.73
CA PHE A 74 -13.30 5.34 15.00
C PHE A 74 -13.66 4.99 13.55
N VAL A 75 -12.76 5.33 12.62
CA VAL A 75 -12.82 4.93 11.21
C VAL A 75 -11.43 4.44 10.79
N PRO A 76 -11.29 3.20 10.28
CA PRO A 76 -10.04 2.69 9.76
C PRO A 76 -9.50 3.56 8.62
N LYS A 77 -8.19 3.78 8.62
CA LYS A 77 -7.49 4.47 7.54
C LYS A 77 -6.90 3.45 6.58
N LYS A 78 -6.60 3.92 5.36
CA LYS A 78 -5.90 3.12 4.35
C LYS A 78 -4.66 2.46 4.94
N GLY A 79 -4.51 1.16 4.71
CA GLY A 79 -3.37 0.37 5.20
C GLY A 79 -3.40 -0.02 6.68
N ASP A 80 -4.45 0.35 7.42
CA ASP A 80 -4.66 -0.20 8.77
C ASP A 80 -4.93 -1.70 8.67
N ILE A 81 -4.31 -2.49 9.56
CA ILE A 81 -4.60 -3.92 9.72
C ILE A 81 -5.75 -4.03 10.71
N VAL A 82 -6.94 -4.37 10.23
CA VAL A 82 -8.15 -4.51 11.03
C VAL A 82 -8.22 -5.92 11.60
N VAL A 83 -8.54 -6.05 12.90
CA VAL A 83 -8.60 -7.34 13.58
C VAL A 83 -9.95 -7.52 14.25
N TRP A 84 -10.57 -8.68 14.02
CA TRP A 84 -11.81 -9.12 14.65
C TRP A 84 -11.50 -10.13 15.76
N GLY A 85 -12.32 -10.09 16.81
CA GLY A 85 -12.19 -10.96 17.97
C GLY A 85 -12.80 -12.34 17.76
N GLY A 86 -12.52 -13.26 18.69
CA GLY A 86 -12.96 -14.66 18.60
C GLY A 86 -14.48 -14.85 18.54
N SER A 87 -15.26 -13.89 19.04
CA SER A 87 -16.73 -13.90 18.96
C SER A 87 -17.28 -13.92 17.52
N LEU A 88 -16.46 -13.62 16.52
CA LEU A 88 -16.86 -13.66 15.11
C LEU A 88 -17.14 -15.08 14.60
N ASN A 89 -16.31 -16.06 14.98
CA ASN A 89 -16.25 -17.36 14.32
C ASN A 89 -15.73 -18.49 15.24
N GLY A 90 -16.20 -18.53 16.49
CA GLY A 90 -15.90 -19.64 17.40
C GLY A 90 -14.48 -19.64 17.97
N GLY A 91 -13.84 -18.46 18.08
CA GLY A 91 -12.59 -18.29 18.83
C GLY A 91 -11.36 -17.92 17.99
N ILE A 92 -11.46 -17.93 16.66
CA ILE A 92 -10.31 -17.68 15.76
C ILE A 92 -10.10 -16.17 15.52
N GLY A 93 -11.18 -15.43 15.32
CA GLY A 93 -11.13 -14.05 14.83
C GLY A 93 -10.82 -13.98 13.34
N HIS A 94 -10.55 -12.76 12.87
CA HIS A 94 -10.20 -12.48 11.46
C HIS A 94 -9.24 -11.30 11.38
N VAL A 95 -8.50 -11.18 10.29
CA VAL A 95 -7.63 -10.04 10.01
C VAL A 95 -7.69 -9.64 8.54
N ALA A 96 -7.71 -8.34 8.27
CA ALA A 96 -7.78 -7.77 6.93
C ALA A 96 -7.05 -6.43 6.87
N ILE A 97 -6.88 -5.88 5.66
CA ILE A 97 -6.20 -4.59 5.48
C ILE A 97 -7.17 -3.56 4.93
N ALA A 98 -7.44 -2.51 5.68
CA ALA A 98 -8.42 -1.48 5.33
C ALA A 98 -8.03 -0.73 4.05
N THR A 99 -9.03 -0.49 3.18
CA THR A 99 -8.86 0.34 1.98
C THR A 99 -8.74 1.83 2.33
N GLY A 100 -9.26 2.23 3.50
CA GLY A 100 -9.45 3.62 3.91
C GLY A 100 -10.78 4.22 3.46
N GLU A 101 -11.62 3.44 2.77
CA GLU A 101 -12.99 3.81 2.43
C GLU A 101 -13.94 3.35 3.53
N GLY A 102 -14.79 4.25 4.01
CA GLY A 102 -15.75 3.95 5.07
C GLY A 102 -16.13 5.17 5.89
N ASN A 103 -16.90 4.91 6.94
CA ASN A 103 -17.30 5.84 7.99
C ASN A 103 -17.54 5.05 9.29
N THR A 104 -18.18 5.63 10.29
CA THR A 104 -18.42 4.99 11.60
C THR A 104 -19.42 3.83 11.56
N LYS A 105 -20.05 3.53 10.41
CA LYS A 105 -21.02 2.43 10.24
C LYS A 105 -20.47 1.28 9.40
N TYR A 106 -19.64 1.58 8.41
CA TYR A 106 -19.06 0.58 7.52
C TYR A 106 -17.66 0.95 7.06
N PHE A 107 -16.93 -0.04 6.58
CA PHE A 107 -15.67 0.17 5.87
C PHE A 107 -15.45 -0.95 4.85
N TYR A 108 -14.48 -0.75 3.97
CA TYR A 108 -13.98 -1.81 3.10
C TYR A 108 -12.57 -2.22 3.51
N SER A 109 -12.28 -3.51 3.37
CA SER A 109 -10.92 -4.05 3.49
C SER A 109 -10.60 -5.01 2.37
N TYR A 110 -9.32 -5.34 2.24
CA TYR A 110 -8.83 -6.47 1.48
C TYR A 110 -8.65 -7.64 2.42
N ASP A 111 -9.43 -8.68 2.15
CA ASP A 111 -9.60 -9.84 3.00
C ASP A 111 -9.22 -11.09 2.23
N GLN A 112 -8.72 -12.07 2.94
CA GLN A 112 -8.50 -13.41 2.42
C GLN A 112 -9.15 -14.40 3.37
N ASN A 113 -9.79 -15.43 2.83
CA ASN A 113 -10.55 -16.41 3.58
C ASN A 113 -11.70 -15.83 4.44
N TRP A 114 -12.37 -14.76 3.99
CA TRP A 114 -13.52 -14.18 4.72
C TRP A 114 -14.71 -15.14 4.81
N LEU A 115 -14.98 -15.90 3.74
CA LEU A 115 -16.10 -16.83 3.67
C LEU A 115 -15.75 -18.21 4.24
N GLY A 116 -14.52 -18.41 4.71
CA GLY A 116 -14.05 -19.71 5.22
C GLY A 116 -13.82 -20.75 4.12
N LYS A 117 -13.70 -20.35 2.85
CA LYS A 117 -13.56 -21.23 1.68
C LYS A 117 -12.20 -21.14 1.00
N ASN A 118 -11.18 -20.67 1.71
CA ASN A 118 -9.88 -20.30 1.15
C ASN A 118 -10.01 -19.25 0.03
N ASP A 119 -10.96 -18.31 0.19
CA ASP A 119 -11.19 -17.26 -0.81
C ASP A 119 -9.95 -16.36 -0.98
N PRO A 120 -9.64 -15.94 -2.21
CA PRO A 120 -8.49 -15.10 -2.50
C PRO A 120 -8.64 -13.70 -1.89
N CYS A 121 -7.55 -12.93 -1.92
CA CYS A 121 -7.57 -11.53 -1.52
C CYS A 121 -8.63 -10.73 -2.31
N THR A 122 -9.73 -10.36 -1.66
CA THR A 122 -10.88 -9.67 -2.28
C THR A 122 -11.26 -8.44 -1.47
N ARG A 123 -11.92 -7.47 -2.13
CA ARG A 123 -12.43 -6.28 -1.44
C ARG A 123 -13.78 -6.62 -0.82
N VAL A 124 -13.88 -6.56 0.49
CA VAL A 124 -15.09 -6.96 1.25
C VAL A 124 -15.67 -5.75 1.98
N TYR A 125 -17.02 -5.67 2.00
CA TYR A 125 -17.76 -4.70 2.79
C TYR A 125 -17.95 -5.23 4.20
N HIS A 126 -17.64 -4.41 5.20
CA HIS A 126 -17.79 -4.76 6.61
C HIS A 126 -18.53 -3.68 7.38
N ASN A 127 -19.26 -4.12 8.41
CA ASN A 127 -19.59 -3.26 9.54
C ASN A 127 -18.56 -3.48 10.67
N TYR A 128 -18.78 -2.87 11.83
CA TYR A 128 -17.86 -2.95 12.96
C TYR A 128 -18.11 -4.12 13.93
N ASN A 129 -19.03 -5.04 13.59
CA ASN A 129 -19.36 -6.16 14.47
C ASN A 129 -18.11 -7.01 14.73
N HIS A 130 -17.85 -7.29 16.01
CA HIS A 130 -16.70 -8.06 16.50
C HIS A 130 -15.31 -7.45 16.22
N VAL A 131 -15.22 -6.23 15.66
CA VAL A 131 -13.93 -5.55 15.44
C VAL A 131 -13.33 -5.12 16.78
N LEU A 132 -12.13 -5.61 17.08
CA LEU A 132 -11.37 -5.23 18.28
C LEU A 132 -10.73 -3.83 18.11
N GLY A 133 -10.20 -3.58 16.92
CA GLY A 133 -9.46 -2.38 16.59
C GLY A 133 -8.56 -2.61 15.39
N VAL A 134 -7.56 -1.75 15.26
CA VAL A 134 -6.58 -1.82 14.18
C VAL A 134 -5.15 -1.73 14.67
N LEU A 135 -4.23 -2.27 13.87
CA LEU A 135 -2.80 -1.96 13.94
C LEU A 135 -2.45 -1.05 12.76
N ARG A 136 -2.11 0.20 13.06
CA ARG A 136 -1.71 1.19 12.05
C ARG A 136 -0.19 1.19 11.87
N PRO A 137 0.34 0.90 10.66
CA PRO A 137 1.78 1.01 10.40
C PRO A 137 2.31 2.40 10.74
N LYS A 138 3.44 2.52 11.46
CA LYS A 138 4.03 3.84 11.78
C LYS A 138 4.64 4.52 10.56
N ASN A 139 5.24 3.74 9.66
CA ASN A 139 5.74 4.26 8.40
C ASN A 139 4.59 4.50 7.41
N GLN A 140 4.03 5.71 7.45
CA GLN A 140 2.93 6.08 6.56
C GLN A 140 3.37 6.39 5.12
N SER A 141 4.66 6.54 4.84
CA SER A 141 5.16 6.89 3.49
C SER A 141 4.98 5.76 2.47
N VAL A 142 4.97 4.50 2.91
CA VAL A 142 4.70 3.34 2.05
C VAL A 142 3.20 3.12 1.82
N ILE A 143 2.37 3.74 2.64
CA ILE A 143 0.90 3.65 2.55
C ILE A 143 0.35 4.81 1.73
N ASN A 144 0.83 6.01 2.05
CA ASN A 144 0.46 7.28 1.45
C ASN A 144 1.74 8.02 1.02
N PRO A 145 2.39 7.61 -0.09
CA PRO A 145 3.58 8.27 -0.57
C PRO A 145 3.32 9.77 -0.81
N PRO A 146 4.25 10.66 -0.42
CA PRO A 146 4.09 12.08 -0.64
C PRO A 146 4.08 12.40 -2.14
N THR A 147 3.45 13.52 -2.50
CA THR A 147 3.53 14.05 -3.86
C THR A 147 4.71 15.01 -3.96
N LEU A 148 5.63 14.79 -4.90
CA LEU A 148 6.81 15.67 -5.06
C LEU A 148 6.40 17.10 -5.42
N GLU A 149 5.49 17.21 -6.39
CA GLU A 149 4.87 18.45 -6.85
C GLU A 149 3.58 18.18 -7.62
N THR A 150 2.73 19.19 -7.72
CA THR A 150 1.41 19.13 -8.38
C THR A 150 1.31 20.00 -9.64
N LYS A 151 2.38 20.74 -9.97
CA LYS A 151 2.46 21.62 -11.14
C LYS A 151 3.71 21.28 -11.95
N GLY A 152 3.61 21.39 -13.28
CA GLY A 152 4.70 21.10 -14.20
C GLY A 152 4.19 20.51 -15.51
N TYR A 153 5.09 19.93 -16.28
CA TYR A 153 4.77 19.19 -17.49
C TYR A 153 4.01 17.91 -17.15
N LYS A 154 2.91 17.68 -17.86
CA LYS A 154 2.00 16.54 -17.71
C LYS A 154 1.58 16.03 -19.09
N LYS A 155 0.89 14.90 -19.14
CA LYS A 155 0.40 14.29 -20.40
C LYS A 155 -0.24 15.33 -21.32
N GLY A 156 0.19 15.35 -22.58
CA GLY A 156 -0.30 16.28 -23.61
C GLY A 156 0.44 17.61 -23.71
N ALA A 157 1.33 17.96 -22.77
CA ALA A 157 2.18 19.13 -22.93
C ALA A 157 3.12 18.96 -24.14
N SER A 158 3.28 20.02 -24.93
CA SER A 158 4.14 20.06 -26.11
C SER A 158 4.73 21.46 -26.26
N THR A 159 5.91 21.65 -25.68
CA THR A 159 6.65 22.91 -25.61
C THR A 159 8.15 22.59 -25.64
N ASP A 160 8.99 23.58 -25.92
CA ASP A 160 10.45 23.40 -25.85
C ASP A 160 10.91 22.95 -24.46
N GLY A 161 10.23 23.38 -23.41
CA GLY A 161 10.51 22.93 -22.05
C GLY A 161 10.15 21.46 -21.78
N SER A 162 9.07 20.97 -22.36
CA SER A 162 8.75 19.52 -22.29
C SER A 162 9.69 18.70 -23.16
N TYR A 163 10.16 19.25 -24.29
CA TYR A 163 11.24 18.65 -25.08
C TYR A 163 12.53 18.53 -24.26
N ALA A 164 12.97 19.62 -23.62
CA ALA A 164 14.15 19.61 -22.75
C ALA A 164 14.04 18.61 -21.59
N LEU A 165 12.86 18.49 -20.96
CA LEU A 165 12.60 17.46 -19.96
C LEU A 165 12.79 16.04 -20.54
N LYS A 166 12.30 15.78 -21.75
CA LYS A 166 12.48 14.47 -22.41
C LYS A 166 13.95 14.19 -22.69
N GLN A 167 14.71 15.18 -23.16
CA GLN A 167 16.15 15.03 -23.34
C GLN A 167 16.85 14.66 -22.02
N LEU A 168 16.49 15.29 -20.90
CA LEU A 168 17.02 14.92 -19.59
C LEU A 168 16.63 13.49 -19.17
N LEU A 169 15.41 13.05 -19.46
CA LEU A 169 14.98 11.67 -19.19
C LEU A 169 15.74 10.66 -20.06
N ILE A 170 16.02 11.00 -21.33
CA ILE A 170 16.82 10.19 -22.24
C ILE A 170 18.28 10.09 -21.75
N LEU A 171 18.86 11.21 -21.30
CA LEU A 171 20.19 11.22 -20.66
C LEU A 171 20.23 10.37 -19.38
N ASP A 172 19.13 10.31 -18.63
CA ASP A 172 18.97 9.40 -17.49
C ASP A 172 18.65 7.94 -17.89
N GLY A 173 18.72 7.61 -19.20
CA GLY A 173 18.57 6.27 -19.75
C GLY A 173 17.13 5.85 -20.11
N ALA A 174 16.17 6.77 -20.18
CA ALA A 174 14.83 6.45 -20.67
C ALA A 174 14.82 6.33 -22.21
N LYS A 175 14.16 5.30 -22.75
CA LYS A 175 13.93 5.17 -24.20
C LYS A 175 12.63 5.87 -24.55
N LEU A 176 12.73 7.06 -25.15
CA LEU A 176 11.59 7.90 -25.52
C LEU A 176 11.69 8.33 -26.99
N ASP A 177 10.56 8.68 -27.57
CA ASP A 177 10.49 9.32 -28.89
C ASP A 177 11.06 10.75 -28.84
N ASP A 178 11.69 11.17 -29.93
CA ASP A 178 12.35 12.47 -30.02
C ASP A 178 11.39 13.55 -30.55
N ASN A 179 10.52 14.04 -29.66
CA ASN A 179 9.59 15.14 -29.92
C ASN A 179 9.20 15.83 -28.61
N ALA A 180 8.54 16.99 -28.68
CA ALA A 180 8.16 17.76 -27.50
C ALA A 180 6.99 17.19 -26.68
N VAL A 181 6.28 16.18 -27.20
CA VAL A 181 5.02 15.70 -26.62
C VAL A 181 5.27 14.81 -25.40
N ILE A 182 4.66 15.17 -24.27
CA ILE A 182 4.56 14.31 -23.09
C ILE A 182 3.50 13.23 -23.35
N GLY A 183 3.91 12.17 -24.04
CA GLY A 183 3.10 10.97 -24.30
C GLY A 183 3.09 9.98 -23.15
N LYS A 184 2.45 8.82 -23.37
CA LYS A 184 2.39 7.73 -22.37
C LYS A 184 3.77 7.26 -21.90
N GLY A 185 4.71 7.05 -22.82
CA GLY A 185 6.07 6.62 -22.48
C GLY A 185 6.80 7.63 -21.59
N THR A 186 6.62 8.93 -21.82
CA THR A 186 7.22 9.98 -20.99
C THR A 186 6.59 10.02 -19.60
N VAL A 187 5.26 9.88 -19.50
CA VAL A 187 4.55 9.76 -18.22
C VAL A 187 5.02 8.54 -17.43
N ASP A 188 5.17 7.39 -18.09
CA ASP A 188 5.67 6.16 -17.47
C ASP A 188 7.12 6.34 -16.97
N ALA A 189 7.97 7.04 -17.72
CA ALA A 189 9.34 7.37 -17.30
C ALA A 189 9.35 8.30 -16.07
N ILE A 190 8.54 9.37 -16.05
CA ILE A 190 8.39 10.27 -14.89
C ILE A 190 7.94 9.47 -13.66
N ASN A 191 6.91 8.65 -13.81
CA ASN A 191 6.37 7.83 -12.73
C ASN A 191 7.38 6.82 -12.19
N ALA A 192 8.19 6.21 -13.06
CA ALA A 192 9.26 5.32 -12.64
C ALA A 192 10.29 6.02 -11.75
N ARG A 193 10.66 7.27 -12.07
CA ARG A 193 11.60 8.07 -11.25
C ARG A 193 10.96 8.54 -9.94
N LEU A 194 9.72 9.03 -9.97
CA LEU A 194 8.97 9.38 -8.76
C LEU A 194 8.92 8.20 -7.80
N LYS A 195 8.57 7.01 -8.31
CA LYS A 195 8.56 5.76 -7.54
C LYS A 195 9.96 5.44 -7.01
N ALA A 196 11.00 5.49 -7.85
CA ALA A 196 12.41 5.31 -7.46
C ALA A 196 12.86 6.22 -6.31
N TRP A 197 12.22 7.38 -6.17
CA TRP A 197 12.51 8.37 -5.15
C TRP A 197 11.52 8.37 -3.98
N GLY A 198 10.59 7.39 -3.91
CA GLY A 198 9.62 7.27 -2.83
C GLY A 198 8.43 8.23 -2.90
N TYR A 199 8.17 8.82 -4.07
CA TYR A 199 7.03 9.71 -4.28
C TYR A 199 5.89 9.01 -5.01
N ARG A 200 4.67 9.50 -4.78
CA ARG A 200 3.47 9.06 -5.48
C ARG A 200 3.62 9.30 -6.99
N PRO A 201 3.46 8.26 -7.83
CA PRO A 201 3.37 8.44 -9.28
C PRO A 201 2.17 9.31 -9.64
N ASN A 202 2.41 10.48 -10.22
CA ASN A 202 1.37 11.41 -10.66
C ASN A 202 1.56 11.92 -12.10
N GLY A 203 2.62 11.48 -12.79
CA GLY A 203 2.93 11.85 -14.17
C GLY A 203 3.29 13.33 -14.36
N ILE A 204 3.63 14.04 -13.28
CA ILE A 204 3.94 15.47 -13.31
C ILE A 204 5.44 15.67 -13.04
N ALA A 205 6.07 16.46 -13.90
CA ALA A 205 7.45 16.87 -13.75
C ALA A 205 7.56 18.40 -13.82
N GLY A 206 7.87 19.02 -12.69
CA GLY A 206 8.13 20.45 -12.60
C GLY A 206 9.56 20.71 -12.12
N LYS A 207 9.77 21.86 -11.49
CA LYS A 207 11.11 22.32 -11.09
C LYS A 207 11.78 21.35 -10.11
N LYS A 208 11.02 20.76 -9.17
CA LYS A 208 11.57 19.84 -8.16
C LYS A 208 12.02 18.52 -8.79
N PHE A 209 11.20 17.96 -9.68
CA PHE A 209 11.51 16.77 -10.44
C PHE A 209 12.75 16.98 -11.31
N ILE A 210 12.80 18.05 -12.10
CA ILE A 210 13.94 18.36 -12.98
C ILE A 210 15.23 18.53 -12.18
N LYS A 211 15.19 19.23 -11.05
CA LYS A 211 16.36 19.38 -10.16
C LYS A 211 16.87 18.02 -9.68
N LYS A 212 15.96 17.17 -9.17
CA LYS A 212 16.29 15.85 -8.65
C LYS A 212 16.80 14.90 -9.75
N LEU A 213 16.24 14.99 -10.95
CA LEU A 213 16.68 14.23 -12.12
C LEU A 213 18.12 14.63 -12.51
N ARG A 214 18.41 15.93 -12.58
CA ARG A 214 19.75 16.43 -12.87
C ARG A 214 20.79 15.95 -11.85
N GLU A 215 20.46 16.00 -10.56
CA GLU A 215 21.33 15.51 -9.48
C GLU A 215 21.66 14.03 -9.62
N LYS A 216 20.73 13.23 -10.15
CA LYS A 216 20.94 11.81 -10.45
C LYS A 216 21.87 11.61 -11.66
N ILE A 217 21.64 12.33 -12.76
CA ILE A 217 22.45 12.22 -13.99
C ILE A 217 23.92 12.57 -13.75
N LYS A 218 24.21 13.47 -12.80
CA LYS A 218 25.57 13.88 -12.45
C LYS A 218 26.38 12.82 -11.68
N LYS A 219 25.74 11.79 -11.15
CA LYS A 219 26.38 10.72 -10.38
C LYS A 219 26.65 9.52 -11.27
#